data_AF-A0AAX0QQI3-F1
#
_entry.id   AF-A0AAX0QQI3-F1
#
_cell.length_a   1.000
_cell.length_b   1.000
_cell.length_c   1.000
_cell.angle_alpha   90.00
_cell.angle_beta   90.00
_cell.angle_gamma   90.00
#
_symmetry.space_group_name_H-M   'P 1'
#
loop_
_entity.id
_entity.type
_entity.pdbx_description
1 polymer ?
#
loop_
_entity_poly.entity_id
_entity_poly.type
_entity_poly.pdbx_seq_one_letter_code
_entity_poly.pdbx_strand_id
1 'polypeptide(L)'
;MFANQSYLKINSENDVDLQNILNDYINNFCDGYFEVKVKHKNVQKFKLSFHTNNLPHLLGLHYTQKEKINAKKIVGRIAEGKITKNSIKRHHEYSKIKDRLINYNFLHKCFIDKDIKLCVIIPENSINPQKIDIAFIENNSNNAMFLGLRKNLKDKYYYPATMYILRKNSSYNFMAKSYITSIEKKYH
;
A
#
# COMPACT_ATOMS: atom_id res chain seq x y z
N MET A 1 -8.39 0.09 -28.49
CA MET A 1 -7.00 -0.35 -28.25
C MET A 1 -6.64 0.03 -26.83
N PHE A 2 -6.60 -0.94 -25.91
CA PHE A 2 -6.10 -0.67 -24.56
C PHE A 2 -4.58 -0.64 -24.65
N ALA A 3 -3.95 0.50 -24.36
CA ALA A 3 -2.52 0.53 -24.16
C ALA A 3 -2.20 -0.49 -23.05
N ASN A 4 -1.35 -1.47 -23.36
CA ASN A 4 -0.69 -2.27 -22.33
C ASN A 4 0.14 -1.28 -21.49
N GLN A 5 -0.45 -0.72 -20.44
CA GLN A 5 0.31 0.03 -19.46
C GLN A 5 1.19 -0.98 -18.72
N SER A 6 2.42 -1.16 -19.20
CA SER A 6 3.43 -1.89 -18.47
C SER A 6 3.87 -1.02 -17.31
N TYR A 7 3.28 -1.24 -16.14
CA TYR A 7 3.80 -0.69 -14.90
C TYR A 7 5.07 -1.45 -14.47
N LEU A 8 5.85 -0.85 -13.58
CA LEU A 8 7.10 -1.42 -13.05
C LEU A 8 6.86 -2.82 -12.47
N LYS A 9 7.61 -3.83 -12.90
CA LYS A 9 7.60 -5.18 -12.32
C LYS A 9 8.82 -5.41 -11.44
N ILE A 10 8.59 -5.88 -10.21
CA ILE A 10 9.60 -6.25 -9.22
C ILE A 10 9.34 -7.72 -8.88
N ASN A 11 10.21 -8.59 -9.37
CA ASN A 11 10.13 -10.03 -9.13
C ASN A 11 11.09 -10.46 -8.01
N SER A 12 12.12 -9.65 -7.75
CA SER A 12 13.18 -9.93 -6.79
C SER A 12 13.76 -8.66 -6.17
N GLU A 13 14.63 -8.82 -5.17
CA GLU A 13 15.37 -7.69 -4.57
C GLU A 13 16.28 -6.96 -5.58
N ASN A 14 16.74 -7.65 -6.64
CA ASN A 14 17.60 -7.05 -7.64
C ASN A 14 16.88 -6.00 -8.47
N ASP A 15 15.57 -6.20 -8.70
CA ASP A 15 14.72 -5.29 -9.49
C ASP A 15 14.33 -4.02 -8.71
N VAL A 16 14.54 -4.01 -7.40
CA VAL A 16 14.20 -2.86 -6.55
C VAL A 16 15.10 -1.67 -6.89
N ASP A 17 14.46 -0.62 -7.40
CA ASP A 17 14.99 0.72 -7.57
C ASP A 17 13.97 1.75 -7.02
N LEU A 18 14.41 2.60 -6.09
CA LEU A 18 13.49 3.51 -5.39
C LEU A 18 12.97 4.66 -6.26
N GLN A 19 13.76 5.13 -7.24
CA GLN A 19 13.31 6.19 -8.15
C GLN A 19 12.28 5.64 -9.13
N ASN A 20 12.50 4.43 -9.66
CA ASN A 20 11.52 3.75 -10.50
C ASN A 20 10.22 3.48 -9.74
N ILE A 21 10.30 2.98 -8.48
CA ILE A 21 9.12 2.78 -7.64
C ILE A 21 8.37 4.09 -7.40
N LEU A 22 9.08 5.19 -7.11
CA LEU A 22 8.47 6.49 -6.89
C LEU A 22 7.74 6.99 -8.13
N ASN A 23 8.38 6.93 -9.30
CA ASN A 23 7.80 7.39 -10.56
C ASN A 23 6.58 6.54 -10.94
N ASP A 24 6.70 5.22 -10.85
CA ASP A 24 5.60 4.29 -11.10
C ASP A 24 4.44 4.53 -10.14
N TYR A 25 4.71 4.80 -8.86
CA TYR A 25 3.69 5.08 -7.87
C TYR A 25 2.91 6.36 -8.17
N ILE A 26 3.62 7.43 -8.53
CA ILE A 26 3.02 8.72 -8.89
C ILE A 26 2.12 8.53 -10.12
N ASN A 27 2.67 7.91 -11.18
CA ASN A 27 1.98 7.79 -12.47
C ASN A 27 0.74 6.90 -12.40
N ASN A 28 0.79 5.80 -11.63
CA ASN A 28 -0.31 4.85 -11.60
C ASN A 28 -1.35 5.16 -10.52
N PHE A 29 -0.99 5.76 -9.39
CA PHE A 29 -1.89 5.86 -8.24
C PHE A 29 -2.21 7.28 -7.79
N CYS A 30 -1.30 8.26 -7.92
CA CYS A 30 -1.47 9.57 -7.29
C CYS A 30 -2.38 10.55 -8.04
N ASP A 31 -2.74 10.24 -9.28
CA ASP A 31 -3.70 11.04 -10.05
C ASP A 31 -5.14 10.55 -9.82
N GLY A 32 -6.00 11.44 -9.29
CA GLY A 32 -7.39 11.15 -8.99
C GLY A 32 -7.60 10.29 -7.72
N TYR A 33 -8.61 9.42 -7.78
CA TYR A 33 -8.95 8.50 -6.71
C TYR A 33 -9.55 7.19 -7.25
N PHE A 34 -9.60 6.17 -6.41
CA PHE A 34 -10.28 4.91 -6.68
C PHE A 34 -11.61 4.88 -5.94
N GLU A 35 -12.67 4.56 -6.66
CA GLU A 35 -13.94 4.19 -6.08
C GLU A 35 -14.02 2.67 -5.98
N VAL A 36 -14.21 2.17 -4.76
CA VAL A 36 -14.22 0.74 -4.45
C VAL A 36 -15.61 0.37 -3.94
N LYS A 37 -16.23 -0.64 -4.56
CA LYS A 37 -17.50 -1.24 -4.11
C LYS A 37 -17.24 -2.62 -3.51
N VAL A 38 -17.95 -2.93 -2.43
CA VAL A 38 -17.77 -4.19 -1.69
C VAL A 38 -19.12 -4.74 -1.21
N LYS A 39 -19.21 -6.06 -0.96
CA LYS A 39 -20.45 -6.73 -0.49
C LYS A 39 -20.77 -6.52 1.00
N HIS A 40 -20.05 -5.65 1.70
CA HIS A 40 -20.24 -5.45 3.13
C HIS A 40 -21.50 -4.62 3.42
N LYS A 41 -22.30 -5.05 4.41
CA LYS A 41 -23.61 -4.45 4.71
C LYS A 41 -23.51 -2.96 5.08
N ASN A 42 -22.53 -2.59 5.92
CA ASN A 42 -22.43 -1.23 6.47
C ASN A 42 -21.56 -0.29 5.62
N VAL A 43 -20.70 -0.84 4.77
CA VAL A 43 -19.77 -0.07 3.94
C VAL A 43 -19.80 -0.69 2.56
N GLN A 44 -20.74 -0.25 1.74
CA GLN A 44 -20.93 -0.80 0.39
C GLN A 44 -19.98 -0.17 -0.63
N LYS A 45 -19.49 1.04 -0.33
CA LYS A 45 -18.65 1.84 -1.20
C LYS A 45 -17.75 2.78 -0.39
N PHE A 46 -16.54 2.97 -0.86
CA PHE A 46 -15.62 3.98 -0.31
C PHE A 46 -14.73 4.57 -1.40
N LYS A 47 -14.16 5.75 -1.12
CA LYS A 47 -13.22 6.45 -2.00
C LYS A 47 -11.82 6.37 -1.39
N LEU A 48 -10.84 5.97 -2.19
CA LEU A 48 -9.44 5.82 -1.80
C LEU A 48 -8.58 6.75 -2.65
N SER A 49 -7.77 7.60 -2.04
CA SER A 49 -6.80 8.43 -2.75
C SER A 49 -5.38 8.10 -2.29
N PHE A 50 -4.41 8.31 -3.19
CA PHE A 50 -2.99 8.11 -2.94
C PHE A 50 -2.29 9.45 -3.00
N HIS A 51 -1.49 9.75 -2.00
CA HIS A 51 -0.54 10.85 -2.03
C HIS A 51 0.87 10.31 -2.10
N THR A 52 1.75 11.03 -2.79
CA THR A 52 3.18 10.69 -2.90
C THR A 52 3.82 10.46 -1.53
N ASN A 53 3.39 11.21 -0.52
CA ASN A 53 3.88 11.10 0.86
C ASN A 53 3.39 9.84 1.60
N ASN A 54 2.47 9.06 1.05
CA ASN A 54 2.12 7.76 1.63
C ASN A 54 3.19 6.71 1.32
N LEU A 55 3.91 6.83 0.19
CA LEU A 55 4.87 5.82 -0.28
C LEU A 55 5.94 5.45 0.78
N PRO A 56 6.58 6.39 1.50
CA PRO A 56 7.55 6.04 2.53
C PRO A 56 6.99 5.12 3.63
N HIS A 57 5.73 5.30 4.02
CA HIS A 57 5.08 4.45 5.03
C HIS A 57 4.76 3.06 4.48
N LEU A 58 4.32 2.97 3.22
CA LEU A 58 4.03 1.69 2.56
C LEU A 58 5.29 0.84 2.44
N LEU A 59 6.40 1.46 2.02
CA LEU A 59 7.70 0.80 1.87
C LEU A 59 8.45 0.64 3.20
N GLY A 60 7.94 1.19 4.31
CA GLY A 60 8.60 1.14 5.62
C GLY A 60 9.89 1.97 5.72
N LEU A 61 10.11 2.91 4.81
CA LEU A 61 11.38 3.63 4.71
C LEU A 61 11.72 4.43 5.97
N HIS A 62 10.72 4.85 6.75
CA HIS A 62 10.94 5.54 8.03
C HIS A 62 11.78 4.74 9.03
N TYR A 63 11.81 3.40 8.95
CA TYR A 63 12.67 2.55 9.78
C TYR A 63 14.16 2.61 9.41
N THR A 64 14.49 3.07 8.21
CA THR A 64 15.87 3.14 7.70
C THR A 64 16.41 4.56 7.61
N GLN A 65 15.63 5.54 8.07
CA GLN A 65 16.03 6.93 8.12
C GLN A 65 16.38 7.34 9.54
N LYS A 66 17.32 8.28 9.67
CA LYS A 66 17.59 8.94 10.96
C LYS A 66 16.29 9.54 11.49
N GLU A 67 16.11 9.43 12.81
CA GLU A 67 15.00 10.04 13.52
C GLU A 67 14.86 11.51 13.08
N LYS A 68 13.63 11.94 12.75
CA LYS A 68 13.23 13.29 12.28
C LYS A 68 13.11 13.54 10.76
N ILE A 69 13.39 12.58 9.88
CA ILE A 69 13.09 12.78 8.44
C ILE A 69 11.63 12.41 8.16
N ASN A 70 10.79 13.40 7.82
CA ASN A 70 9.39 13.18 7.46
C ASN A 70 9.23 12.59 6.04
N ALA A 71 8.03 12.05 5.75
CA ALA A 71 7.74 11.39 4.47
C ALA A 71 8.00 12.28 3.24
N LYS A 72 7.62 13.57 3.28
CA LYS A 72 7.86 14.51 2.18
C LYS A 72 9.35 14.65 1.86
N LYS A 73 10.19 14.71 2.91
CA LYS A 73 11.65 14.80 2.76
C LYS A 73 12.26 13.48 2.27
N ILE A 74 11.69 12.33 2.64
CA ILE A 74 12.09 11.03 2.09
C ILE A 74 11.82 10.99 0.59
N VAL A 75 10.61 11.37 0.16
CA VAL A 75 10.22 11.43 -1.26
C VAL A 75 11.18 12.31 -2.06
N GLY A 76 11.45 13.53 -1.61
CA GLY A 76 12.39 14.44 -2.28
C GLY A 76 13.80 13.84 -2.40
N ARG A 77 14.29 13.19 -1.34
CA ARG A 77 15.61 12.54 -1.36
C ARG A 77 15.68 11.30 -2.24
N ILE A 78 14.59 10.57 -2.42
CA ILE A 78 14.51 9.49 -3.42
C ILE A 78 14.62 10.11 -4.81
N ALA A 79 13.81 11.13 -5.11
CA ALA A 79 13.81 11.80 -6.40
C ALA A 79 15.22 12.35 -6.77
N GLU A 80 15.94 12.89 -5.80
CA GLU A 80 17.31 13.41 -5.94
C GLU A 80 18.40 12.30 -5.97
N GLY A 81 18.04 11.01 -5.84
CA GLY A 81 19.01 9.91 -5.78
C GLY A 81 19.83 9.83 -4.49
N LYS A 82 19.46 10.59 -3.44
CA LYS A 82 20.14 10.61 -2.13
C LYS A 82 19.72 9.45 -1.21
N ILE A 83 18.51 8.91 -1.41
CA ILE A 83 18.06 7.66 -0.79
C ILE A 83 17.91 6.64 -1.91
N THR A 84 18.73 5.60 -1.87
CA THR A 84 18.76 4.49 -2.85
C THR A 84 18.61 3.16 -2.12
N LYS A 85 18.33 2.07 -2.85
CA LYS A 85 18.39 0.71 -2.30
C LYS A 85 19.72 0.45 -1.58
N ASN A 86 20.83 0.83 -2.20
CA ASN A 86 22.17 0.61 -1.66
C ASN A 86 22.40 1.40 -0.37
N SER A 87 21.90 2.63 -0.26
CA SER A 87 22.02 3.40 0.99
C SER A 87 21.19 2.79 2.13
N ILE A 88 19.96 2.34 1.86
CA ILE A 88 19.10 1.76 2.90
C ILE A 88 19.49 0.33 3.28
N LYS A 89 20.08 -0.45 2.34
CA LYS A 89 20.51 -1.84 2.57
C LYS A 89 21.60 -1.96 3.65
N ARG A 90 22.35 -0.89 3.90
CA ARG A 90 23.35 -0.82 4.97
C ARG A 90 22.76 -0.61 6.36
N HIS A 91 21.47 -0.28 6.48
CA HIS A 91 20.82 -0.03 7.75
C HIS A 91 20.42 -1.35 8.44
N HIS A 92 20.57 -1.42 9.76
CA HIS A 92 20.24 -2.63 10.55
C HIS A 92 18.77 -3.06 10.44
N GLU A 93 17.87 -2.10 10.22
CA GLU A 93 16.43 -2.34 10.01
C GLU A 93 16.06 -2.77 8.58
N TYR A 94 17.01 -2.85 7.63
CA TYR A 94 16.71 -3.17 6.23
C TYR A 94 15.96 -4.49 6.08
N SER A 95 16.34 -5.51 6.85
CA SER A 95 15.68 -6.83 6.84
C SER A 95 14.18 -6.76 7.15
N LYS A 96 13.74 -5.76 7.94
CA LYS A 96 12.33 -5.57 8.30
C LYS A 96 11.49 -4.92 7.19
N ILE A 97 12.14 -4.28 6.21
CA ILE A 97 11.48 -3.54 5.13
C ILE A 97 11.68 -4.16 3.76
N LYS A 98 12.68 -5.02 3.59
CA LYS A 98 13.02 -5.70 2.33
C LYS A 98 11.79 -6.30 1.65
N ASP A 99 10.96 -7.03 2.40
CA ASP A 99 9.76 -7.66 1.84
C ASP A 99 8.73 -6.63 1.34
N ARG A 100 8.65 -5.45 1.96
CA ARG A 100 7.76 -4.37 1.50
C ARG A 100 8.20 -3.81 0.15
N LEU A 101 9.52 -3.73 -0.07
CA LEU A 101 10.10 -3.27 -1.33
C LEU A 101 9.86 -4.28 -2.46
N ILE A 102 10.11 -5.56 -2.19
CA ILE A 102 9.92 -6.66 -3.16
C ILE A 102 8.44 -6.79 -3.54
N ASN A 103 7.53 -6.62 -2.56
CA ASN A 103 6.09 -6.77 -2.79
C ASN A 103 5.39 -5.46 -3.18
N TYR A 104 6.11 -4.45 -3.68
CA TYR A 104 5.51 -3.20 -4.16
C TYR A 104 4.38 -3.45 -5.19
N ASN A 105 4.53 -4.47 -6.05
CA ASN A 105 3.51 -4.82 -7.03
C ASN A 105 2.18 -5.28 -6.44
N PHE A 106 2.07 -5.49 -5.13
CA PHE A 106 0.78 -5.69 -4.48
C PHE A 106 -0.19 -4.52 -4.70
N LEU A 107 0.30 -3.29 -4.84
CA LEU A 107 -0.56 -2.15 -5.21
C LEU A 107 -1.19 -2.33 -6.59
N HIS A 108 -0.42 -2.82 -7.56
CA HIS A 108 -0.90 -3.08 -8.91
C HIS A 108 -1.91 -4.22 -8.94
N LYS A 109 -1.63 -5.32 -8.23
CA LYS A 109 -2.60 -6.41 -8.03
C LYS A 109 -3.92 -5.91 -7.44
N CYS A 110 -3.86 -4.96 -6.51
CA CYS A 110 -5.07 -4.37 -5.92
C CYS A 110 -5.86 -3.50 -6.90
N PHE A 111 -5.21 -2.56 -7.59
CA PHE A 111 -5.93 -1.44 -8.22
C PHE A 111 -5.88 -1.42 -9.76
N ILE A 112 -4.87 -2.03 -10.37
CA ILE A 112 -4.69 -2.07 -11.82
C ILE A 112 -5.20 -3.41 -12.36
N ASP A 113 -4.60 -4.51 -11.93
CA ASP A 113 -5.00 -5.86 -12.36
C ASP A 113 -6.30 -6.31 -11.68
N LYS A 114 -6.55 -5.77 -10.48
CA LYS A 114 -7.72 -6.07 -9.64
C LYS A 114 -7.80 -7.55 -9.26
N ASP A 115 -6.66 -8.22 -9.14
CA ASP A 115 -6.54 -9.62 -8.72
C ASP A 115 -6.96 -9.82 -7.26
N ILE A 116 -6.80 -8.80 -6.42
CA ILE A 116 -7.20 -8.86 -5.02
C ILE A 116 -8.70 -8.64 -4.89
N LYS A 117 -9.43 -9.71 -4.55
CA LYS A 117 -10.90 -9.72 -4.46
C LYS A 117 -11.43 -9.58 -3.04
N LEU A 118 -10.58 -9.57 -2.02
CA LEU A 118 -10.99 -9.53 -0.61
C LEU A 118 -10.50 -8.28 0.09
N CYS A 119 -11.35 -7.74 0.95
CA CYS A 119 -10.98 -6.75 1.94
C CYS A 119 -11.53 -7.11 3.33
N VAL A 120 -10.88 -6.60 4.36
CA VAL A 120 -11.38 -6.58 5.73
C VAL A 120 -11.86 -5.18 6.04
N ILE A 121 -13.09 -5.05 6.53
CA ILE A 121 -13.59 -3.81 7.11
C ILE A 121 -13.52 -3.96 8.61
N ILE A 122 -12.76 -3.07 9.25
CA ILE A 122 -12.38 -3.23 10.64
C ILE A 122 -13.54 -2.75 11.51
N PRO A 123 -14.09 -3.59 12.40
CA PRO A 123 -15.14 -3.16 13.31
C PRO A 123 -14.64 -2.07 14.26
N GLU A 124 -15.49 -1.10 14.58
CA GLU A 124 -15.15 0.04 15.45
C GLU A 124 -14.63 -0.39 16.83
N ASN A 125 -15.16 -1.49 17.39
CA ASN A 125 -14.82 -2.00 18.72
C ASN A 125 -13.65 -3.02 18.71
N SER A 126 -12.93 -3.17 17.60
CA SER A 126 -11.82 -4.11 17.51
C SER A 126 -10.51 -3.52 18.06
N ILE A 127 -9.63 -4.39 18.59
CA ILE A 127 -8.27 -3.99 18.98
C ILE A 127 -7.48 -3.63 17.72
N ASN A 128 -7.32 -2.33 17.48
CA ASN A 128 -6.77 -1.77 16.24
C ASN A 128 -5.71 -0.69 16.51
N PRO A 129 -4.53 -1.06 17.05
CA PRO A 129 -3.48 -0.09 17.40
C PRO A 129 -2.95 0.68 16.19
N GLN A 130 -3.03 0.07 15.00
CA GLN A 130 -2.64 0.70 13.74
C GLN A 130 -3.73 1.62 13.17
N LYS A 131 -4.88 1.78 13.84
CA LYS A 131 -6.01 2.62 13.42
C LYS A 131 -6.41 2.41 11.96
N ILE A 132 -6.36 1.17 11.48
CA ILE A 132 -6.72 0.79 10.10
C ILE A 132 -8.23 0.62 10.01
N ASP A 133 -8.89 1.24 9.05
CA ASP A 133 -10.33 1.15 8.88
C ASP A 133 -10.73 0.07 7.86
N ILE A 134 -9.93 -0.06 6.79
CA ILE A 134 -10.14 -1.05 5.73
C ILE A 134 -8.78 -1.63 5.36
N ALA A 135 -8.72 -2.93 5.05
CA ALA A 135 -7.52 -3.55 4.53
C ALA A 135 -7.79 -4.43 3.31
N PHE A 136 -6.95 -4.31 2.28
CA PHE A 136 -6.91 -5.27 1.17
C PHE A 136 -6.02 -6.44 1.60
N ILE A 137 -6.44 -7.67 1.30
CA ILE A 137 -5.76 -8.89 1.75
C ILE A 137 -5.84 -10.00 0.69
N GLU A 138 -4.75 -10.75 0.51
CA GLU A 138 -4.76 -11.97 -0.31
C GLU A 138 -5.62 -13.08 0.33
N ASN A 139 -6.30 -13.87 -0.51
CA ASN A 139 -7.07 -15.02 -0.06
C ASN A 139 -6.12 -16.22 0.16
N ASN A 140 -5.99 -16.68 1.40
CA ASN A 140 -5.22 -17.86 1.82
C ASN A 140 -3.72 -17.87 1.50
N SER A 141 -2.89 -17.75 2.54
CA SER A 141 -1.77 -18.66 2.90
C SER A 141 -0.86 -17.97 3.92
N ASN A 142 0.01 -18.74 4.57
CA ASN A 142 1.09 -18.18 5.38
C ASN A 142 1.79 -17.07 4.57
N ASN A 143 1.86 -15.85 5.11
CA ASN A 143 2.45 -14.67 4.47
C ASN A 143 1.55 -13.91 3.48
N ALA A 144 0.24 -13.83 3.73
CA ALA A 144 -0.66 -12.98 2.94
C ALA A 144 -0.22 -11.51 2.94
N MET A 145 -0.16 -10.88 1.76
CA MET A 145 0.04 -9.45 1.65
C MET A 145 -1.15 -8.68 2.19
N PHE A 146 -0.84 -7.58 2.88
CA PHE A 146 -1.80 -6.68 3.50
C PHE A 146 -1.49 -5.25 3.13
N LEU A 147 -2.54 -4.51 2.76
CA LEU A 147 -2.52 -3.07 2.56
C LEU A 147 -3.60 -2.44 3.45
N GLY A 148 -3.16 -1.75 4.50
CA GLY A 148 -4.04 -1.07 5.45
C GLY A 148 -4.33 0.37 5.02
N LEU A 149 -5.60 0.73 5.06
CA LEU A 149 -6.12 2.05 4.74
C LEU A 149 -6.67 2.74 5.98
N ARG A 150 -6.48 4.05 6.06
CA ARG A 150 -7.08 4.90 7.10
C ARG A 150 -8.03 5.91 6.50
N LYS A 151 -9.18 6.09 7.13
CA LYS A 151 -10.15 7.12 6.80
C LYS A 151 -9.62 8.47 7.30
N ASN A 152 -9.56 9.44 6.42
CA ASN A 152 -9.38 10.83 6.81
C ASN A 152 -10.74 11.43 7.13
N LEU A 153 -10.88 11.96 8.35
CA LEU A 153 -12.14 12.54 8.83
C LEU A 153 -12.48 13.85 8.12
N LYS A 154 -11.50 14.53 7.52
CA LYS A 154 -11.69 15.84 6.89
C LYS A 154 -12.31 15.78 5.49
N ASP A 155 -11.94 14.78 4.68
CA ASP A 155 -12.29 14.72 3.25
C ASP A 155 -13.08 13.45 2.85
N LYS A 156 -13.39 12.58 3.82
CA LYS A 156 -14.10 11.30 3.62
C LYS A 156 -13.38 10.31 2.67
N TYR A 157 -12.11 10.56 2.33
CA TYR A 157 -11.28 9.61 1.60
C TYR A 157 -10.56 8.67 2.57
N TYR A 158 -10.24 7.49 2.05
CA TYR A 158 -9.31 6.56 2.65
C TYR A 158 -7.93 6.77 2.01
N TYR A 159 -6.88 6.57 2.80
CA TYR A 159 -5.49 6.72 2.36
C TYR A 159 -4.68 5.49 2.77
N PRO A 160 -3.75 5.03 1.92
CA PRO A 160 -2.80 3.99 2.29
C PRO A 160 -1.95 4.40 3.49
N ALA A 161 -1.89 3.55 4.50
CA ALA A 161 -1.15 3.83 5.74
C ALA A 161 -0.01 2.85 6.00
N THR A 162 -0.14 1.60 5.55
CA THR A 162 0.88 0.58 5.75
C THR A 162 0.69 -0.57 4.75
N MET A 163 1.79 -1.21 4.38
CA MET A 163 1.77 -2.41 3.54
C MET A 163 2.84 -3.39 4.02
N TYR A 164 2.47 -4.64 4.28
CA TYR A 164 3.40 -5.67 4.76
C TYR A 164 2.80 -7.07 4.63
N ILE A 165 3.65 -8.07 4.82
CA ILE A 165 3.28 -9.48 4.92
C ILE A 165 2.71 -9.76 6.32
N LEU A 166 1.48 -10.27 6.40
CA LEU A 166 0.90 -10.67 7.68
C LEU A 166 1.60 -11.90 8.24
N ARG A 167 1.92 -11.82 9.54
CA ARG A 167 2.30 -13.02 10.32
C ARG A 167 1.10 -13.96 10.42
N LYS A 168 1.37 -15.26 10.50
CA LYS A 168 0.34 -16.32 10.61
C LYS A 168 -0.69 -16.05 11.72
N ASN A 169 -0.25 -15.55 12.86
CA ASN A 169 -1.09 -15.25 14.02
C ASN A 169 -1.68 -13.83 14.04
N SER A 170 -1.60 -13.07 12.94
CA SER A 170 -2.21 -11.75 12.89
C SER A 170 -3.73 -11.83 13.04
N SER A 171 -4.31 -10.96 13.87
CA SER A 171 -5.77 -10.87 14.06
C SER A 171 -6.52 -10.63 12.73
N TYR A 172 -5.92 -9.90 11.79
CA TYR A 172 -6.48 -9.65 10.46
C TYR A 172 -6.73 -10.94 9.67
N ASN A 173 -5.94 -12.00 9.90
CA ASN A 173 -6.16 -13.30 9.26
C ASN A 173 -7.47 -13.95 9.70
N PHE A 174 -8.02 -13.59 10.86
CA PHE A 174 -9.23 -14.19 11.43
C PHE A 174 -10.46 -13.28 11.30
N MET A 175 -10.29 -12.01 10.93
CA MET A 175 -11.42 -11.09 10.72
C MET A 175 -12.27 -11.50 9.51
N ALA A 176 -13.57 -11.17 9.53
CA ALA A 176 -14.46 -11.44 8.40
C ALA A 176 -14.01 -10.68 7.14
N LYS A 177 -14.00 -11.38 6.00
CA LYS A 177 -13.63 -10.80 4.70
C LYS A 177 -14.90 -10.45 3.93
N SER A 178 -14.83 -9.34 3.21
CA SER A 178 -15.84 -8.90 2.26
C SER A 178 -15.28 -8.95 0.85
N TYR A 179 -16.12 -9.35 -0.10
CA TYR A 179 -15.74 -9.37 -1.50
C TYR A 179 -15.80 -7.97 -2.09
N ILE A 180 -14.73 -7.60 -2.80
CA ILE A 180 -14.67 -6.42 -3.64
C ILE A 180 -15.40 -6.74 -4.95
N THR A 181 -16.38 -5.92 -5.30
CA THR A 181 -17.20 -6.11 -6.50
C THR A 181 -16.74 -5.24 -7.66
N SER A 182 -16.22 -4.04 -7.39
CA SER A 182 -15.58 -3.22 -8.41
C SER A 182 -14.53 -2.28 -7.83
N ILE A 183 -13.56 -1.93 -8.68
CA ILE A 183 -12.56 -0.89 -8.45
C ILE A 183 -12.49 -0.08 -9.74
N GLU A 184 -12.75 1.22 -9.64
CA GLU A 184 -12.74 2.15 -10.75
C GLU A 184 -11.87 3.36 -10.40
N LYS A 185 -10.88 3.65 -11.25
CA LYS A 185 -10.12 4.90 -11.15
C LYS A 185 -11.00 6.05 -11.69
N LYS A 186 -11.07 7.14 -10.92
CA LYS A 186 -11.75 8.38 -11.27
C LYS A 186 -10.68 9.47 -11.31
N TYR A 187 -10.58 10.14 -12.45
CA TYR A 187 -9.68 11.27 -12.63
C TYR A 187 -10.37 12.55 -12.15
N HIS A 188 -9.57 13.56 -11.79
CA HIS A 188 -10.08 14.89 -11.46
C HIS A 188 -10.64 15.59 -12.69
#